data_AF-A0A812VTE2-F1
#
_entry.id   AF-A0A812VTE2-F1
#
_cell.length_a   1.000
_cell.length_b   1.000
_cell.length_c   1.000
_cell.angle_alpha   90.00
_cell.angle_beta   90.00
_cell.angle_gamma   90.00
#
_symmetry.space_group_name_H-M   'P 1'
#
loop_
_entity.id
_entity.type
_entity.pdbx_description
1 polymer ?
#
loop_
_entity_poly.entity_id
_entity_poly.type
_entity_poly.pdbx_seq_one_letter_code
_entity_poly.pdbx_strand_id
1 'polypeptide(L)'
;MCWRVLLNTAVLCFLWRLAAHASLPFQSASGQHGYVSKEHYLGCLWNFRAQITLCPGSADGSWQRGNRYSNVTSKKALNSPEDQLLTGIQCFQAVILAHELQEKFLSFYTGVPRQAHAPPIEEVMWITSLTDMEQEEMLQVCPGMLVTSFFLHAELRFSLNSHDLLGQHYRGRALRVLRRMKAGNDTYELDHYRVTMRTWPVSAASAQSLQVRRMSGRETSAETRRVDIVIVACRSDLTWVDAIPSMPSLRILIIAKCREAAESPLCQRSDCIPAWHIDVQDPAEGAVHSDECGGYVYHILRHYHELADWTIFLQDDAPRHLHLGYLNLVLKMISSGTLSALAPRLFLHLNNDRHLMYWTPCLAQITELLGLPSSQLFASYCCSQFLVHKSRILARSLEFYQAAQELLTKRLGALAGCLRIPQLGPPKPPQPGQRSAFQIRPCHLYEFLWHVVFGCDPVLPRREDDESLPSNLRFTLDDDTLLPLPDFSMMLYAHAPR
;
A
#
# COMPACT_ATOMS: atom_id res chain seq x y z
N MET A 1 -13.62 -22.81 -45.78
CA MET A 1 -14.09 -22.42 -44.43
C MET A 1 -13.51 -21.08 -43.95
N CYS A 2 -12.22 -20.77 -44.18
CA CYS A 2 -11.64 -19.48 -43.75
C CYS A 2 -12.21 -18.22 -44.43
N TRP A 3 -12.72 -18.29 -45.66
CA TRP A 3 -13.27 -17.12 -46.37
C TRP A 3 -14.62 -16.63 -45.83
N ARG A 4 -15.44 -17.54 -45.27
CA ARG A 4 -16.75 -17.18 -44.67
C ARG A 4 -16.60 -16.52 -43.29
N VAL A 5 -15.50 -16.76 -42.59
CA VAL A 5 -15.23 -16.12 -41.29
C VAL A 5 -14.80 -14.66 -41.50
N LEU A 6 -13.91 -14.39 -42.46
CA LEU A 6 -13.44 -13.03 -42.77
C LEU A 6 -14.55 -12.11 -43.29
N LEU A 7 -15.49 -12.62 -44.10
CA LEU A 7 -16.62 -11.82 -44.60
C LEU A 7 -17.59 -11.45 -43.46
N ASN A 8 -17.83 -12.35 -42.51
CA ASN A 8 -18.71 -12.10 -41.37
C ASN A 8 -18.09 -11.11 -40.37
N THR A 9 -16.77 -11.14 -40.16
CA THR A 9 -16.09 -10.17 -39.29
C THR A 9 -16.07 -8.76 -39.88
N ALA A 10 -15.90 -8.63 -41.20
CA ALA A 10 -15.93 -7.34 -41.89
C ALA A 10 -17.34 -6.71 -41.89
N VAL A 11 -18.39 -7.52 -42.09
CA VAL A 11 -19.79 -7.08 -42.03
C VAL A 11 -20.19 -6.67 -40.61
N LEU A 12 -19.74 -7.39 -39.58
CA LEU A 12 -19.95 -7.00 -38.18
C LEU A 12 -19.23 -5.70 -37.81
N CYS A 13 -18.00 -5.49 -38.29
CA CYS A 13 -17.27 -4.23 -38.07
C CYS A 13 -17.90 -3.04 -38.82
N PHE A 14 -18.47 -3.27 -40.01
CA PHE A 14 -19.14 -2.24 -40.79
C PHE A 14 -20.51 -1.85 -40.18
N LEU A 15 -21.27 -2.83 -39.70
CA LEU A 15 -22.54 -2.61 -38.98
C LEU A 15 -22.31 -1.93 -37.63
N TRP A 16 -21.22 -2.23 -36.94
CA TRP A 16 -20.85 -1.55 -35.68
C TRP A 16 -20.45 -0.08 -35.90
N ARG A 17 -19.74 0.22 -37.01
CA ARG A 17 -19.43 1.61 -37.40
C ARG A 17 -20.66 2.39 -37.87
N LEU A 18 -21.63 1.74 -38.53
CA LEU A 18 -22.91 2.36 -38.89
C LEU A 18 -23.80 2.63 -37.66
N ALA A 19 -23.79 1.73 -36.67
CA ALA A 19 -24.50 1.93 -35.40
C ALA A 19 -23.91 3.08 -34.56
N ALA A 20 -22.61 3.35 -34.67
CA ALA A 20 -21.95 4.46 -33.97
C ALA A 20 -22.25 5.87 -34.57
N HIS A 21 -22.76 5.94 -35.80
CA HIS A 21 -23.05 7.21 -36.49
C HIS A 21 -24.55 7.54 -36.65
N ALA A 22 -25.45 6.62 -36.33
CA ALA A 22 -26.89 6.87 -36.40
C ALA A 22 -27.41 7.49 -35.10
N SER A 23 -27.66 8.80 -35.14
CA SER A 23 -28.49 9.49 -34.16
C SER A 23 -29.93 9.02 -34.29
N LEU A 24 -30.47 8.30 -33.32
CA LEU A 24 -31.92 8.08 -33.20
C LEU A 24 -32.40 8.36 -31.78
N PRO A 25 -33.62 8.93 -31.62
CA PRO A 25 -34.17 9.29 -30.32
C PRO A 25 -34.74 8.04 -29.64
N PHE A 26 -34.61 7.94 -28.31
CA PHE A 26 -35.33 6.92 -27.56
C PHE A 26 -35.90 7.51 -26.26
N GLN A 27 -37.23 7.50 -26.17
CA GLN A 27 -37.97 7.65 -24.92
C GLN A 27 -38.01 6.30 -24.20
N SER A 28 -37.75 6.32 -22.90
CA SER A 28 -37.80 5.15 -22.03
C SER A 28 -39.23 4.78 -21.63
N ALA A 29 -39.50 3.49 -21.51
CA ALA A 29 -40.41 2.97 -20.49
C ALA A 29 -39.85 1.64 -19.98
N SER A 30 -39.30 1.67 -18.75
CA SER A 30 -39.07 0.53 -17.85
C SER A 30 -38.46 -0.77 -18.42
N GLY A 31 -37.19 -1.04 -18.13
CA GLY A 31 -36.69 -2.42 -18.15
C GLY A 31 -35.19 -2.55 -18.32
N GLN A 32 -34.48 -2.63 -17.19
CA GLN A 32 -33.02 -2.70 -17.05
C GLN A 32 -32.30 -3.68 -18.00
N HIS A 33 -31.41 -3.13 -18.82
CA HIS A 33 -30.07 -3.66 -19.08
C HIS A 33 -29.11 -2.47 -19.09
N GLY A 34 -27.99 -2.58 -18.36
CA GLY A 34 -27.03 -1.48 -18.15
C GLY A 34 -26.33 -1.05 -19.43
N TYR A 35 -26.96 -0.15 -20.18
CA TYR A 35 -26.32 0.65 -21.20
C TYR A 35 -25.77 1.92 -20.54
N VAL A 36 -24.46 2.12 -20.64
CA VAL A 36 -23.79 3.37 -20.28
C VAL A 36 -24.42 4.48 -21.13
N SER A 37 -25.30 5.29 -20.52
CA SER A 37 -26.10 6.29 -21.23
C SER A 37 -25.18 7.35 -21.88
N LYS A 38 -25.70 8.01 -22.92
CA LYS A 38 -25.05 9.16 -23.59
C LYS A 38 -24.64 10.29 -22.61
N GLU A 39 -25.15 10.30 -21.38
CA GLU A 39 -24.75 11.24 -20.32
C GLU A 39 -23.39 10.89 -19.68
N HIS A 40 -23.01 9.61 -19.65
CA HIS A 40 -21.64 9.20 -19.28
C HIS A 40 -20.60 9.71 -20.28
N TYR A 41 -21.01 9.97 -21.54
CA TYR A 41 -20.13 10.43 -22.62
C TYR A 41 -19.74 11.91 -22.55
N LEU A 42 -20.36 12.70 -21.66
CA LEU A 42 -20.17 14.17 -21.57
C LEU A 42 -19.33 14.63 -20.37
N GLY A 43 -18.90 13.71 -19.49
CA GLY A 43 -18.18 14.05 -18.24
C GLY A 43 -16.76 14.56 -18.44
N CYS A 44 -16.07 14.07 -19.47
CA CYS A 44 -14.84 14.60 -20.04
C CYS A 44 -14.88 14.27 -21.54
N LEU A 45 -14.47 15.17 -22.43
CA LEU A 45 -14.27 14.80 -23.84
C LEU A 45 -13.32 13.61 -23.85
N TRP A 46 -13.70 12.52 -24.55
CA TRP A 46 -13.13 11.15 -24.57
C TRP A 46 -11.61 11.01 -24.74
N ASN A 47 -10.91 12.12 -24.87
CA ASN A 47 -9.61 12.25 -25.47
C ASN A 47 -8.63 13.02 -24.58
N PHE A 48 -8.91 13.17 -23.28
CA PHE A 48 -7.88 13.62 -22.37
C PHE A 48 -6.87 12.48 -22.18
N ARG A 49 -5.81 12.58 -22.99
CA ARG A 49 -4.60 11.78 -22.88
C ARG A 49 -3.52 12.71 -22.36
N ALA A 50 -3.21 12.61 -21.07
CA ALA A 50 -1.98 13.18 -20.56
C ALA A 50 -0.84 12.24 -20.93
N GLN A 51 0.05 12.64 -21.84
CA GLN A 51 1.30 11.94 -22.06
C GLN A 51 2.38 12.60 -21.22
N ILE A 52 2.86 11.86 -20.24
CA ILE A 52 3.86 12.29 -19.28
C ILE A 52 5.18 11.84 -19.84
N THR A 53 6.13 12.74 -20.08
CA THR A 53 7.51 12.36 -20.42
C THR A 53 8.42 12.83 -19.29
N LEU A 54 9.04 11.88 -18.59
CA LEU A 54 10.03 12.16 -17.54
C LEU A 54 11.40 11.78 -18.07
N CYS A 55 12.24 12.78 -18.27
CA CYS A 55 13.62 12.56 -18.70
C CYS A 55 14.57 12.86 -17.54
N PRO A 56 15.58 12.02 -17.28
CA PRO A 56 16.73 12.39 -16.46
C PRO A 56 17.29 13.75 -16.92
N GLY A 57 17.30 14.71 -16.00
CA GLY A 57 17.91 16.02 -16.18
C GLY A 57 19.43 15.93 -16.15
N SER A 58 20.08 16.93 -16.72
CA SER A 58 21.54 16.99 -16.88
C SER A 58 22.29 16.99 -15.55
N ALA A 59 23.24 16.06 -15.39
CA ALA A 59 24.34 15.98 -14.41
C ALA A 59 24.00 16.03 -12.89
N ASP A 60 22.87 16.59 -12.46
CA ASP A 60 22.49 16.77 -11.06
C ASP A 60 21.46 15.73 -10.55
N GLY A 61 21.00 14.83 -11.42
CA GLY A 61 20.01 13.81 -11.09
C GLY A 61 18.58 14.34 -10.92
N SER A 62 18.33 15.62 -11.24
CA SER A 62 16.97 16.18 -11.30
C SER A 62 16.19 15.55 -12.46
N TRP A 63 14.86 15.46 -12.37
CA TRP A 63 14.03 14.99 -13.49
C TRP A 63 13.48 16.20 -14.27
N GLN A 64 13.72 16.28 -15.57
CA GLN A 64 13.07 17.26 -16.44
C GLN A 64 11.70 16.74 -16.90
N ARG A 65 10.65 17.52 -16.61
CA ARG A 65 9.26 17.19 -16.93
C ARG A 65 8.87 17.80 -18.28
N GLY A 66 8.54 16.95 -19.24
CA GLY A 66 7.86 17.33 -20.47
C GLY A 66 6.39 16.94 -20.41
N ASN A 67 5.49 17.92 -20.28
CA ASN A 67 4.06 17.69 -20.34
C ASN A 67 3.52 18.05 -21.73
N ARG A 68 2.76 17.15 -22.36
CA ARG A 68 1.91 17.48 -23.51
C ARG A 68 0.48 17.04 -23.25
N TYR A 69 -0.42 18.01 -23.38
CA TYR A 69 -1.86 17.79 -23.43
C TYR A 69 -2.28 17.81 -24.90
N SER A 70 -2.91 16.74 -25.37
CA SER A 70 -3.46 16.72 -26.73
C SER A 70 -4.87 16.16 -26.70
N ASN A 71 -5.82 16.89 -27.30
CA ASN A 71 -7.00 16.26 -27.86
C ASN A 71 -6.51 15.24 -28.91
N VAL A 72 -6.98 13.99 -28.81
CA VAL A 72 -6.55 12.78 -29.55
C VAL A 72 -6.46 12.91 -31.09
N THR A 73 -6.84 14.05 -31.67
CA THR A 73 -6.75 14.27 -33.12
C THR A 73 -5.36 14.65 -33.64
N SER A 74 -4.38 15.03 -32.81
CA SER A 74 -3.02 15.37 -33.30
C SER A 74 -1.96 14.35 -32.87
N LYS A 75 -1.72 13.32 -33.70
CA LYS A 75 -0.51 12.49 -33.64
C LYS A 75 0.71 13.29 -34.14
N LYS A 76 1.30 14.13 -33.29
CA LYS A 76 2.71 14.53 -33.42
C LYS A 76 3.45 13.97 -32.22
N ALA A 77 3.90 12.73 -32.35
CA ALA A 77 4.81 12.12 -31.40
C ALA A 77 6.08 12.99 -31.32
N LEU A 78 6.48 13.37 -30.10
CA LEU A 78 7.89 13.57 -29.82
C LEU A 78 8.50 12.18 -29.92
N ASN A 79 9.32 11.98 -30.94
CA ASN A 79 10.34 10.95 -31.12
C ASN A 79 10.62 10.86 -32.63
N SER A 80 11.53 11.70 -33.15
CA SER A 80 12.36 11.14 -34.20
C SER A 80 13.24 10.09 -33.49
N PRO A 81 13.39 8.88 -34.03
CA PRO A 81 14.31 7.88 -33.49
C PRO A 81 15.75 8.40 -33.33
N GLU A 82 16.10 9.49 -34.02
CA GLU A 82 17.43 10.09 -34.05
C GLU A 82 17.82 10.78 -32.73
N ASP A 83 16.87 11.40 -31.99
CA ASP A 83 17.17 12.10 -30.73
C ASP A 83 17.40 11.13 -29.55
N GLN A 84 16.79 9.94 -29.57
CA GLN A 84 16.96 8.92 -28.52
C GLN A 84 18.31 8.19 -28.62
N LEU A 85 18.88 8.12 -29.83
CA LEU A 85 20.18 7.49 -30.09
C LEU A 85 21.37 8.35 -29.66
N LEU A 86 21.21 9.67 -29.58
CA LEU A 86 22.31 10.61 -29.32
C LEU A 86 22.62 10.85 -27.83
N THR A 87 21.69 10.55 -26.92
CA THR A 87 21.86 10.85 -25.48
C THR A 87 21.86 9.62 -24.57
N GLY A 88 21.34 8.47 -25.02
CA GLY A 88 21.23 7.26 -24.18
C GLY A 88 20.24 7.40 -23.00
N ILE A 89 19.50 8.52 -22.92
CA ILE A 89 18.57 8.81 -21.84
C ILE A 89 17.19 8.25 -22.23
N GLN A 90 16.76 7.18 -21.55
CA GLN A 90 15.39 6.67 -21.68
C GLN A 90 14.44 7.54 -20.85
N CYS A 91 13.56 8.28 -21.53
CA CYS A 91 12.49 9.00 -20.84
C CYS A 91 11.30 8.06 -20.58
N PHE A 92 10.75 8.10 -19.37
CA PHE A 92 9.55 7.34 -19.03
C PHE A 92 8.33 8.00 -19.64
N GLN A 93 7.51 7.22 -20.34
CA GLN A 93 6.23 7.65 -20.88
C GLN A 93 5.08 7.00 -20.13
N ALA A 94 4.34 7.80 -19.35
CA ALA A 94 3.11 7.35 -18.71
C ALA A 94 1.90 8.03 -19.37
N VAL A 95 0.79 7.31 -19.46
CA VAL A 95 -0.46 7.81 -20.03
C VAL A 95 -1.57 7.68 -19.00
N ILE A 96 -2.19 8.80 -18.63
CA ILE A 96 -3.40 8.81 -17.80
C ILE A 96 -4.59 9.06 -18.72
N LEU A 97 -5.48 8.07 -18.79
CA LEU A 97 -6.74 8.16 -19.53
C LEU A 97 -7.86 8.54 -18.56
N ALA A 98 -8.58 9.62 -18.85
CA ALA A 98 -9.61 10.14 -17.96
C ALA A 98 -10.71 9.13 -17.63
N HIS A 99 -11.11 8.27 -18.59
CA HIS A 99 -12.16 7.28 -18.37
C HIS A 99 -11.70 6.13 -17.47
N GLU A 100 -10.44 5.68 -17.58
CA GLU A 100 -9.86 4.67 -16.67
C GLU A 100 -9.76 5.23 -15.26
N LEU A 101 -9.29 6.47 -15.12
CA LEU A 101 -9.22 7.13 -13.81
C LEU A 101 -10.60 7.37 -13.20
N GLN A 102 -11.60 7.72 -14.01
CA GLN A 102 -12.99 7.83 -13.59
C GLN A 102 -13.51 6.51 -13.04
N GLU A 103 -13.26 5.39 -13.74
CA GLU A 103 -13.64 4.04 -13.29
C GLU A 103 -12.96 3.67 -11.97
N LYS A 104 -11.65 3.95 -11.83
CA LYS A 104 -10.92 3.76 -10.56
C LYS A 104 -11.56 4.55 -9.42
N PHE A 105 -11.87 5.83 -9.62
CA PHE A 105 -12.53 6.64 -8.59
C PHE A 105 -13.94 6.15 -8.25
N LEU A 106 -14.75 5.83 -9.26
CA LEU A 106 -16.11 5.33 -9.05
C LEU A 106 -16.08 4.04 -8.24
N SER A 107 -15.22 3.10 -8.61
CA SER A 107 -15.04 1.86 -7.87
C SER A 107 -14.57 2.13 -6.45
N PHE A 108 -13.54 2.94 -6.28
CA PHE A 108 -12.96 3.25 -4.97
C PHE A 108 -13.97 3.92 -4.01
N TYR A 109 -14.70 4.94 -4.47
CA TYR A 109 -15.59 5.72 -3.59
C TYR A 109 -17.01 5.16 -3.47
N THR A 110 -17.47 4.37 -4.44
CA THR A 110 -18.87 3.90 -4.49
C THR A 110 -19.02 2.38 -4.48
N GLY A 111 -17.94 1.62 -4.62
CA GLY A 111 -17.96 0.16 -4.76
C GLY A 111 -18.54 -0.31 -6.10
N VAL A 112 -18.62 0.57 -7.10
CA VAL A 112 -19.18 0.28 -8.43
C VAL A 112 -18.12 0.54 -9.51
N PRO A 113 -17.77 -0.45 -10.36
CA PRO A 113 -18.25 -1.83 -10.39
C PRO A 113 -17.82 -2.65 -9.16
N ARG A 114 -18.44 -3.83 -8.94
CA ARG A 114 -18.28 -4.71 -7.75
C ARG A 114 -16.84 -5.19 -7.45
N GLN A 115 -15.85 -4.78 -8.24
CA GLN A 115 -14.45 -4.98 -7.93
C GLN A 115 -13.96 -3.69 -7.30
N ALA A 116 -13.70 -3.71 -5.99
CA ALA A 116 -13.09 -2.58 -5.31
C ALA A 116 -11.68 -2.38 -5.85
N HIS A 117 -11.47 -1.27 -6.53
CA HIS A 117 -10.15 -0.88 -7.00
C HIS A 117 -9.38 -0.17 -5.88
N ALA A 118 -8.07 -0.30 -5.97
CA ALA A 118 -7.14 0.53 -5.22
C ALA A 118 -7.41 2.03 -5.47
N PRO A 119 -7.19 2.90 -4.47
CA PRO A 119 -7.22 4.34 -4.70
C PRO A 119 -6.17 4.73 -5.76
N PRO A 120 -6.50 5.59 -6.74
CA PRO A 120 -5.56 6.02 -7.78
C PRO A 120 -4.60 7.09 -7.24
N ILE A 121 -3.80 6.73 -6.23
CA ILE A 121 -2.92 7.67 -5.51
C ILE A 121 -1.88 8.27 -6.45
N GLU A 122 -1.23 7.44 -7.28
CA GLU A 122 -0.18 7.90 -8.19
C GLU A 122 -0.71 8.92 -9.20
N GLU A 123 -1.85 8.62 -9.84
CA GLU A 123 -2.47 9.53 -10.79
C GLU A 123 -2.89 10.84 -10.12
N VAL A 124 -3.44 10.76 -8.90
CA VAL A 124 -3.82 11.95 -8.13
C VAL A 124 -2.62 12.80 -7.75
N MET A 125 -1.54 12.19 -7.28
CA MET A 125 -0.31 12.90 -6.93
C MET A 125 0.28 13.58 -8.16
N TRP A 126 0.21 12.93 -9.33
CA TRP A 126 0.62 13.55 -10.58
C TRP A 126 -0.28 14.74 -10.96
N ILE A 127 -1.60 14.55 -11.04
CA ILE A 127 -2.58 15.59 -11.42
C ILE A 127 -2.46 16.82 -10.53
N THR A 128 -2.29 16.61 -9.22
CA THR A 128 -2.21 17.71 -8.25
C THR A 128 -0.83 18.36 -8.15
N SER A 129 0.19 17.77 -8.80
CA SER A 129 1.52 18.36 -8.98
C SER A 129 1.65 19.21 -10.25
N LEU A 130 0.61 19.29 -11.07
CA LEU A 130 0.59 20.15 -12.25
C LEU A 130 0.68 21.63 -11.85
N THR A 131 1.21 22.46 -12.74
CA THR A 131 1.24 23.92 -12.53
C THR A 131 -0.18 24.50 -12.50
N ASP A 132 -0.35 25.68 -11.91
CA ASP A 132 -1.68 26.32 -11.85
C ASP A 132 -2.28 26.57 -13.25
N MET A 133 -1.43 26.88 -14.24
CA MET A 133 -1.85 27.06 -15.63
C MET A 133 -2.37 25.74 -16.22
N GLU A 134 -1.63 24.65 -16.07
CA GLU A 134 -2.03 23.31 -16.55
C GLU A 134 -3.28 22.79 -15.84
N GLN A 135 -3.42 23.09 -14.54
CA GLN A 135 -4.63 22.76 -13.78
C GLN A 135 -5.84 23.57 -14.28
N GLU A 136 -5.68 24.85 -14.62
CA GLU A 136 -6.77 25.65 -15.19
C GLU A 136 -7.15 25.17 -16.59
N GLU A 137 -6.19 24.78 -17.43
CA GLU A 137 -6.46 24.12 -18.72
C GLU A 137 -7.24 22.81 -18.53
N MET A 138 -6.84 21.99 -17.56
CA MET A 138 -7.52 20.75 -17.21
C MET A 138 -8.95 21.00 -16.71
N LEU A 139 -9.20 22.09 -15.98
CA LEU A 139 -10.56 22.48 -15.56
C LEU A 139 -11.48 22.77 -16.73
N GLN A 140 -10.97 23.28 -17.84
CA GLN A 140 -11.78 23.53 -19.04
C GLN A 140 -12.17 22.23 -19.76
N VAL A 141 -11.37 21.17 -19.62
CA VAL A 141 -11.56 19.91 -20.37
C VAL A 141 -12.25 18.83 -19.53
N CYS A 142 -11.87 18.68 -18.27
CA CYS A 142 -12.22 17.55 -17.42
C CYS A 142 -12.27 17.97 -15.92
N PRO A 143 -13.19 18.88 -15.54
CA PRO A 143 -13.23 19.44 -14.19
C PRO A 143 -13.49 18.38 -13.11
N GLY A 144 -14.28 17.35 -13.40
CA GLY A 144 -14.57 16.27 -12.45
C GLY A 144 -13.33 15.48 -12.05
N MET A 145 -12.40 15.24 -12.98
CA MET A 145 -11.14 14.56 -12.69
C MET A 145 -10.28 15.37 -11.72
N LEU A 146 -10.09 16.66 -12.00
CA LEU A 146 -9.27 17.52 -11.15
C LEU A 146 -9.90 17.71 -9.76
N VAL A 147 -11.21 17.98 -9.70
CA VAL A 147 -11.93 18.18 -8.43
C VAL A 147 -11.89 16.92 -7.57
N THR A 148 -12.13 15.74 -8.15
CA THR A 148 -12.07 14.47 -7.41
C THR A 148 -10.64 14.17 -6.93
N SER A 149 -9.64 14.46 -7.77
CA SER A 149 -8.22 14.34 -7.41
C SER A 149 -7.84 15.25 -6.24
N PHE A 150 -8.31 16.50 -6.22
CA PHE A 150 -8.10 17.40 -5.08
C PHE A 150 -8.73 16.88 -3.78
N PHE A 151 -9.91 16.26 -3.85
CA PHE A 151 -10.52 15.67 -2.66
C PHE A 151 -9.75 14.44 -2.16
N LEU A 152 -9.32 13.54 -3.05
CA LEU A 152 -8.49 12.40 -2.65
C LEU A 152 -7.14 12.86 -2.08
N HIS A 153 -6.46 13.83 -2.70
CA HIS A 153 -5.22 14.37 -2.13
C HIS A 153 -5.48 14.99 -0.75
N ALA A 154 -6.55 15.77 -0.59
CA ALA A 154 -6.90 16.31 0.72
C ALA A 154 -7.15 15.20 1.76
N GLU A 155 -7.84 14.13 1.37
CA GLU A 155 -8.06 12.94 2.21
C GLU A 155 -6.74 12.32 2.68
N LEU A 156 -5.79 12.09 1.77
CA LEU A 156 -4.46 11.54 2.06
C LEU A 156 -3.65 12.47 2.99
N ARG A 157 -3.80 13.79 2.89
CA ARG A 157 -3.15 14.73 3.81
C ARG A 157 -3.80 14.72 5.19
N PHE A 158 -5.13 14.68 5.24
CA PHE A 158 -5.87 14.67 6.50
C PHE A 158 -5.68 13.37 7.29
N SER A 159 -5.34 12.25 6.67
CA SER A 159 -4.97 11.02 7.38
C SER A 159 -3.63 11.13 8.11
N LEU A 160 -2.80 12.13 7.78
CA LEU A 160 -1.51 12.38 8.45
C LEU A 160 -1.63 13.50 9.48
N ASN A 161 -2.43 14.52 9.19
CA ASN A 161 -2.69 15.62 10.10
C ASN A 161 -4.02 16.29 9.74
N SER A 162 -4.98 16.32 10.66
CA SER A 162 -6.30 16.95 10.47
C SER A 162 -6.24 18.46 10.19
N HIS A 163 -5.12 19.10 10.57
CA HIS A 163 -4.82 20.51 10.36
C HIS A 163 -3.83 20.75 9.21
N ASP A 164 -3.49 19.72 8.43
CA ASP A 164 -2.55 19.85 7.31
C ASP A 164 -2.96 20.97 6.34
N LEU A 165 -2.07 21.96 6.17
CA LEU A 165 -2.36 23.16 5.37
C LEU A 165 -2.52 22.83 3.88
N LEU A 166 -1.76 21.85 3.35
CA LEU A 166 -1.93 21.41 1.97
C LEU A 166 -3.25 20.66 1.79
N GLY A 167 -3.64 19.82 2.74
CA GLY A 167 -4.95 19.17 2.75
C GLY A 167 -6.10 20.19 2.73
N GLN A 168 -6.00 21.25 3.54
CA GLN A 168 -6.95 22.36 3.52
C GLN A 168 -6.93 23.12 2.19
N HIS A 169 -5.75 23.34 1.62
CA HIS A 169 -5.58 24.01 0.33
C HIS A 169 -6.27 23.25 -0.80
N TYR A 170 -5.98 21.96 -0.98
CA TYR A 170 -6.58 21.15 -2.04
C TYR A 170 -8.09 21.01 -1.88
N ARG A 171 -8.58 20.73 -0.66
CA ARG A 171 -10.02 20.72 -0.39
C ARG A 171 -10.66 22.08 -0.67
N GLY A 172 -9.98 23.17 -0.32
CA GLY A 172 -10.42 24.53 -0.60
C GLY A 172 -10.50 24.84 -2.10
N ARG A 173 -9.51 24.39 -2.89
CA ARG A 173 -9.52 24.50 -4.36
C ARG A 173 -10.69 23.75 -4.96
N ALA A 174 -10.89 22.48 -4.59
CA ALA A 174 -12.00 21.66 -5.05
C ALA A 174 -13.35 22.36 -4.84
N LEU A 175 -13.57 22.89 -3.63
CA LEU A 175 -14.80 23.61 -3.31
C LEU A 175 -14.96 24.94 -4.05
N ARG A 176 -13.87 25.68 -4.29
CA ARG A 176 -13.92 26.92 -5.08
C ARG A 176 -14.30 26.64 -6.53
N VAL A 177 -13.72 25.61 -7.15
CA VAL A 177 -14.07 25.16 -8.51
C VAL A 177 -15.55 24.82 -8.58
N LEU A 178 -16.04 23.97 -7.67
CA LEU A 178 -17.46 23.57 -7.63
C LEU A 178 -18.41 24.75 -7.44
N ARG A 179 -18.05 25.73 -6.60
CA ARG A 179 -18.85 26.96 -6.43
C ARG A 179 -18.85 27.81 -7.71
N ARG A 180 -17.71 27.97 -8.38
CA ARG A 180 -17.60 28.71 -9.64
C ARG A 180 -18.49 28.08 -10.72
N MET A 181 -18.40 26.76 -10.91
CA MET A 181 -19.24 26.04 -11.87
C MET A 181 -20.74 26.14 -11.53
N LYS A 182 -21.09 26.07 -10.25
CA LYS A 182 -22.49 26.18 -9.79
C LYS A 182 -23.06 27.59 -9.93
N ALA A 183 -22.23 28.62 -9.77
CA ALA A 183 -22.61 30.03 -9.84
C ALA A 183 -22.64 30.59 -11.27
N GLY A 184 -22.31 29.76 -12.27
CA GLY A 184 -22.35 30.14 -13.67
C GLY A 184 -23.73 30.67 -14.06
N ASN A 185 -23.75 31.83 -14.74
CA ASN A 185 -24.98 32.50 -15.14
C ASN A 185 -25.58 31.90 -16.42
N ASP A 186 -24.78 31.15 -17.19
CA ASP A 186 -25.23 30.46 -18.40
C ASP A 186 -25.70 29.04 -18.07
N THR A 187 -26.74 28.57 -18.76
CA THR A 187 -27.29 27.21 -18.63
C THR A 187 -26.22 26.16 -18.88
N TYR A 188 -25.27 26.47 -19.78
CA TYR A 188 -24.14 25.61 -20.12
C TYR A 188 -23.24 25.28 -18.91
N GLU A 189 -22.85 26.27 -18.11
CA GLU A 189 -21.97 26.07 -16.95
C GLU A 189 -22.67 25.26 -15.85
N LEU A 190 -23.97 25.51 -15.65
CA LEU A 190 -24.78 24.76 -14.69
C LEU A 190 -24.97 23.30 -15.12
N ASP A 191 -25.12 23.03 -16.42
CA ASP A 191 -25.18 21.68 -16.94
C ASP A 191 -23.83 20.96 -16.83
N HIS A 192 -22.70 21.65 -17.04
CA HIS A 192 -21.37 21.12 -16.75
C HIS A 192 -21.19 20.73 -15.28
N TYR A 193 -21.66 21.56 -14.35
CA TYR A 193 -21.69 21.22 -12.93
C TYR A 193 -22.51 19.94 -12.67
N ARG A 194 -23.73 19.85 -13.22
CA ARG A 194 -24.60 18.67 -13.05
C ARG A 194 -23.98 17.41 -13.62
N VAL A 195 -23.42 17.48 -14.83
CA VAL A 195 -22.74 16.35 -15.47
C VAL A 195 -21.53 15.91 -14.63
N THR A 196 -20.70 16.87 -14.18
CA THR A 196 -19.54 16.57 -13.32
C THR A 196 -19.95 15.84 -12.05
N MET A 197 -20.98 16.32 -11.35
CA MET A 197 -21.48 15.72 -10.11
C MET A 197 -22.14 14.34 -10.31
N ARG A 198 -22.64 14.03 -11.53
CA ARG A 198 -23.24 12.73 -11.86
C ARG A 198 -22.23 11.70 -12.34
N THR A 199 -21.22 12.14 -13.08
CA THR A 199 -20.25 11.26 -13.76
C THR A 199 -19.06 10.93 -12.86
N TRP A 200 -18.65 11.85 -11.99
CA TRP A 200 -17.55 11.64 -11.06
C TRP A 200 -18.08 11.51 -9.62
N PRO A 201 -17.42 10.72 -8.75
CA PRO A 201 -17.85 10.51 -7.37
C PRO A 201 -17.49 11.71 -6.47
N VAL A 202 -17.66 12.94 -6.95
CA VAL A 202 -17.27 14.19 -6.28
C VAL A 202 -17.92 14.30 -4.90
N SER A 203 -19.20 13.97 -4.78
CA SER A 203 -19.92 14.01 -3.50
C SER A 203 -19.33 13.04 -2.48
N ALA A 204 -19.02 11.81 -2.91
CA ALA A 204 -18.44 10.77 -2.07
C ALA A 204 -17.02 11.16 -1.63
N ALA A 205 -16.18 11.64 -2.57
CA ALA A 205 -14.83 12.13 -2.27
C ALA A 205 -14.83 13.33 -1.30
N SER A 206 -15.74 14.28 -1.49
CA SER A 206 -15.92 15.42 -0.58
C SER A 206 -16.36 14.98 0.82
N ALA A 207 -17.27 14.01 0.91
CA ALA A 207 -17.74 13.48 2.19
C ALA A 207 -16.63 12.71 2.92
N GLN A 208 -15.91 11.84 2.20
CA GLN A 208 -14.82 11.03 2.73
C GLN A 208 -13.66 11.89 3.22
N SER A 209 -13.19 12.88 2.43
CA SER A 209 -12.13 13.79 2.88
C SER A 209 -12.49 14.56 4.15
N LEU A 210 -13.77 14.94 4.32
CA LEU A 210 -14.26 15.57 5.55
C LEU A 210 -14.34 14.58 6.71
N GLN A 211 -14.75 13.34 6.46
CA GLN A 211 -14.79 12.28 7.46
C GLN A 211 -13.38 11.97 7.98
N VAL A 212 -12.41 11.75 7.10
CA VAL A 212 -11.01 11.50 7.47
C VAL A 212 -10.47 12.66 8.30
N ARG A 213 -10.71 13.91 7.89
CA ARG A 213 -10.33 15.09 8.69
C ARG A 213 -10.91 15.08 10.10
N ARG A 214 -12.19 14.71 10.25
CA ARG A 214 -12.86 14.60 11.56
C ARG A 214 -12.29 13.47 12.40
N MET A 215 -11.95 12.33 11.80
CA MET A 215 -11.37 11.20 12.52
C MET A 215 -9.97 11.53 13.04
N SER A 216 -9.12 12.11 12.19
CA SER A 216 -7.77 12.55 12.58
C SER A 216 -7.77 13.78 13.50
N GLY A 217 -8.88 14.52 13.58
CA GLY A 217 -9.04 15.68 14.46
C GLY A 217 -9.60 15.33 15.84
N ARG A 218 -10.01 14.08 16.07
CA ARG A 218 -10.31 13.61 17.41
C ARG A 218 -8.98 13.40 18.12
N GLU A 219 -8.49 14.48 18.74
CA GLU A 219 -7.42 14.47 19.73
C GLU A 219 -7.81 13.54 20.88
N THR A 220 -7.67 12.23 20.67
CA THR A 220 -7.34 11.35 21.77
C THR A 220 -5.90 11.72 22.10
N SER A 221 -5.69 12.27 23.31
CA SER A 221 -4.41 12.83 23.76
C SER A 221 -3.23 12.04 23.18
N ALA A 222 -2.52 12.65 22.23
CA ALA A 222 -1.41 11.99 21.53
C ALA A 222 -0.31 11.53 22.50
N GLU A 223 -0.26 12.15 23.69
CA GLU A 223 0.66 11.82 24.78
C GLU A 223 0.46 10.41 25.35
N THR A 224 -0.64 9.70 25.06
CA THR A 224 -0.90 8.40 25.68
C THR A 224 -0.54 7.19 24.82
N ARG A 225 -0.28 7.35 23.51
CA ARG A 225 -0.08 6.20 22.61
C ARG A 225 1.35 5.71 22.62
N ARG A 226 1.65 4.66 23.37
CA ARG A 226 2.98 4.06 23.40
C ARG A 226 3.20 3.22 22.15
N VAL A 227 4.39 3.34 21.55
CA VAL A 227 4.81 2.57 20.37
C VAL A 227 6.12 1.86 20.69
N ASP A 228 6.15 0.55 20.51
CA ASP A 228 7.36 -0.25 20.59
C ASP A 228 7.81 -0.64 19.18
N ILE A 229 9.05 -0.34 18.80
CA ILE A 229 9.71 -0.92 17.63
C ILE A 229 10.69 -1.97 18.13
N VAL A 230 10.40 -3.24 17.85
CA VAL A 230 11.18 -4.39 18.29
C VAL A 230 12.03 -4.88 17.11
N ILE A 231 13.35 -4.74 17.23
CA ILE A 231 14.30 -5.13 16.19
C ILE A 231 15.09 -6.34 16.69
N VAL A 232 15.03 -7.47 15.97
CA VAL A 232 15.83 -8.66 16.31
C VAL A 232 17.08 -8.71 15.45
N ALA A 233 18.26 -8.55 16.05
CA ALA A 233 19.51 -8.27 15.35
C ALA A 233 20.70 -9.14 15.77
N CYS A 234 21.59 -9.46 14.82
CA CYS A 234 22.91 -10.04 15.14
C CYS A 234 24.00 -9.44 14.25
N ARG A 235 24.87 -8.62 14.86
CA ARG A 235 26.03 -7.98 14.19
C ARG A 235 25.70 -7.15 12.94
N SER A 236 24.42 -6.91 12.65
CA SER A 236 23.98 -6.13 11.51
C SER A 236 24.14 -4.64 11.78
N ASP A 237 24.41 -3.88 10.72
CA ASP A 237 24.43 -2.44 10.75
C ASP A 237 23.00 -1.89 10.88
N LEU A 238 22.72 -1.22 12.01
CA LEU A 238 21.43 -0.61 12.32
C LEU A 238 21.45 0.91 12.15
N THR A 239 22.42 1.50 11.45
CA THR A 239 22.44 2.95 11.15
C THR A 239 21.17 3.45 10.47
N TRP A 240 20.45 2.59 9.74
CA TRP A 240 19.16 2.93 9.14
C TRP A 240 18.07 3.28 10.17
N VAL A 241 18.21 2.83 11.43
CA VAL A 241 17.31 3.19 12.54
C VAL A 241 17.32 4.69 12.79
N ASP A 242 18.41 5.39 12.45
CA ASP A 242 18.51 6.84 12.53
C ASP A 242 17.53 7.55 11.59
N ALA A 243 17.07 6.90 10.52
CA ALA A 243 16.07 7.43 9.61
C ALA A 243 14.62 7.32 10.15
N ILE A 244 14.40 6.60 11.26
CA ILE A 244 13.09 6.51 11.91
C ILE A 244 12.78 7.82 12.64
N PRO A 245 11.64 8.48 12.38
CA PRO A 245 11.29 9.73 13.04
C PRO A 245 11.10 9.51 14.54
N SER A 246 11.71 10.37 15.35
CA SER A 246 11.49 10.39 16.80
C SER A 246 10.04 10.79 17.12
N MET A 247 9.46 10.13 18.11
CA MET A 247 8.15 10.49 18.68
C MET A 247 8.23 10.37 20.21
N PRO A 248 7.54 11.24 20.99
CA PRO A 248 7.67 11.25 22.45
C PRO A 248 7.37 9.92 23.15
N SER A 249 6.54 9.08 22.55
CA SER A 249 6.06 7.81 23.09
C SER A 249 6.64 6.57 22.40
N LEU A 250 7.65 6.78 21.54
CA LEU A 250 8.33 5.71 20.81
C LEU A 250 9.47 5.13 21.65
N ARG A 251 9.54 3.80 21.70
CA ARG A 251 10.67 3.04 22.25
C ARG A 251 11.22 2.11 21.17
N ILE A 252 12.52 2.13 20.98
CA ILE A 252 13.20 1.20 20.09
C ILE A 252 13.91 0.16 20.95
N LEU A 253 13.53 -1.10 20.78
CA LEU A 253 13.98 -2.22 21.59
C LEU A 253 14.76 -3.18 20.70
N ILE A 254 16.05 -3.31 20.95
CA ILE A 254 16.93 -4.18 20.17
C ILE A 254 17.12 -5.48 20.93
N ILE A 255 16.79 -6.59 20.29
CA ILE A 255 16.92 -7.94 20.82
C ILE A 255 18.08 -8.61 20.10
N ALA A 256 19.18 -8.82 20.81
CA ALA A 256 20.38 -9.43 20.26
C ALA A 256 20.20 -10.95 20.13
N LYS A 257 20.18 -11.45 18.89
CA LYS A 257 20.10 -12.89 18.60
C LYS A 257 21.47 -13.60 18.64
N CYS A 258 22.57 -12.88 18.89
CA CYS A 258 23.89 -13.50 19.10
C CYS A 258 24.70 -12.78 20.19
N ARG A 259 25.63 -13.53 20.82
CA ARG A 259 26.43 -13.06 21.96
C ARG A 259 27.31 -11.85 21.66
N GLU A 260 28.01 -11.81 20.53
CA GLU A 260 28.95 -10.70 20.28
C GLU A 260 28.23 -9.37 20.01
N ALA A 261 26.94 -9.39 19.68
CA ALA A 261 26.18 -8.16 19.44
C ALA A 261 25.88 -7.38 20.74
N ALA A 262 26.05 -7.98 21.92
CA ALA A 262 25.83 -7.31 23.21
C ALA A 262 26.98 -6.36 23.61
N GLU A 263 28.14 -6.46 22.97
CA GLU A 263 29.36 -5.74 23.37
C GLU A 263 29.53 -4.37 22.68
N SER A 264 28.71 -4.06 21.67
CA SER A 264 28.74 -2.79 20.93
C SER A 264 27.38 -2.09 21.02
N PRO A 265 27.32 -0.75 21.17
CA PRO A 265 26.05 -0.03 21.09
C PRO A 265 25.47 -0.22 19.68
N LEU A 266 24.44 -1.07 19.58
CA LEU A 266 23.72 -1.34 18.33
C LEU A 266 22.90 -0.13 17.86
N CYS A 267 22.60 0.81 18.75
CA CYS A 267 21.95 2.07 18.46
C CYS A 267 22.45 3.18 19.39
N GLN A 268 22.64 4.38 18.85
CA GLN A 268 23.14 5.54 19.60
C GLN A 268 22.06 6.57 19.95
N ARG A 269 20.81 6.34 19.52
CA ARG A 269 19.71 7.28 19.74
C ARG A 269 19.21 7.25 21.19
N SER A 270 18.68 8.37 21.67
CA SER A 270 18.16 8.50 23.03
C SER A 270 16.86 7.71 23.27
N ASP A 271 16.11 7.40 22.21
CA ASP A 271 14.89 6.58 22.25
C ASP A 271 15.18 5.06 22.11
N CYS A 272 16.45 4.69 21.92
CA CYS A 272 16.89 3.30 21.97
C CYS A 272 17.10 2.85 23.42
N ILE A 273 16.36 1.83 23.82
CA ILE A 273 16.58 1.13 25.08
C ILE A 273 17.76 0.17 24.86
N PRO A 274 18.70 0.05 25.83
CA PRO A 274 19.85 -0.85 25.72
C PRO A 274 19.43 -2.25 25.27
N ALA A 275 20.20 -2.83 24.36
CA ALA A 275 19.88 -4.11 23.76
C ALA A 275 19.72 -5.20 24.82
N TRP A 276 18.65 -5.99 24.73
CA TRP A 276 18.49 -7.18 25.54
C TRP A 276 19.12 -8.36 24.82
N HIS A 277 19.98 -9.07 25.55
CA HIS A 277 20.58 -10.29 25.07
C HIS A 277 19.66 -11.47 25.37
N ILE A 278 19.35 -12.27 24.34
CA ILE A 278 18.73 -13.57 24.52
C ILE A 278 19.87 -14.58 24.63
N ASP A 279 20.20 -15.01 25.85
CA ASP A 279 21.20 -16.05 26.03
C ASP A 279 20.62 -17.42 25.72
N VAL A 280 20.92 -17.94 24.53
CA VAL A 280 20.55 -19.28 24.06
C VAL A 280 21.02 -20.38 25.01
N GLN A 281 22.02 -20.10 25.87
CA GLN A 281 22.54 -21.09 26.83
C GLN A 281 22.06 -20.89 28.27
N ASP A 282 21.23 -19.89 28.58
CA ASP A 282 20.68 -19.79 29.94
C ASP A 282 19.66 -20.92 30.15
N PRO A 283 19.97 -21.93 31.01
CA PRO A 283 19.06 -23.03 31.27
C PRO A 283 17.84 -22.57 32.08
N ALA A 284 17.91 -21.42 32.77
CA ALA A 284 16.84 -20.86 33.58
C ALA A 284 15.81 -20.07 32.76
N GLU A 285 16.21 -19.48 31.63
CA GLU A 285 15.31 -18.76 30.71
C GLU A 285 14.82 -19.63 29.53
N GLY A 286 15.15 -20.93 29.54
CA GLY A 286 14.59 -21.90 28.59
C GLY A 286 15.02 -21.64 27.14
N ALA A 287 16.32 -21.69 26.84
CA ALA A 287 16.91 -21.82 25.50
C ALA A 287 16.06 -21.23 24.34
N VAL A 288 15.81 -19.93 24.37
CA VAL A 288 15.10 -19.21 23.30
C VAL A 288 15.95 -19.30 22.03
N HIS A 289 15.36 -19.70 20.88
CA HIS A 289 16.12 -19.67 19.62
C HIS A 289 16.48 -18.24 19.24
N SER A 290 17.67 -18.14 18.68
CA SER A 290 18.29 -16.93 18.15
C SER A 290 17.76 -16.54 16.75
N ASP A 291 16.48 -16.78 16.47
CA ASP A 291 15.86 -16.31 15.23
C ASP A 291 14.88 -15.15 15.50
N GLU A 292 14.44 -14.50 14.43
CA GLU A 292 13.57 -13.31 14.49
C GLU A 292 12.28 -13.64 15.24
N CYS A 293 11.74 -14.84 15.00
CA CYS A 293 10.50 -15.29 15.61
C CYS A 293 10.63 -15.50 17.11
N GLY A 294 11.74 -16.13 17.56
CA GLY A 294 12.07 -16.26 18.97
C GLY A 294 12.18 -14.92 19.66
N GLY A 295 12.84 -13.94 19.03
CA GLY A 295 12.95 -12.59 19.57
C GLY A 295 11.60 -11.87 19.70
N TYR A 296 10.69 -12.04 18.75
CA TYR A 296 9.35 -11.44 18.82
C TYR A 296 8.51 -12.05 19.93
N VAL A 297 8.50 -13.39 20.06
CA VAL A 297 7.77 -14.08 21.14
C VAL A 297 8.38 -13.72 22.50
N TYR A 298 9.71 -13.63 22.60
CA TYR A 298 10.40 -13.19 23.81
C TYR A 298 9.93 -11.80 24.27
N HIS A 299 9.85 -10.83 23.36
CA HIS A 299 9.31 -9.50 23.68
C HIS A 299 7.88 -9.58 24.23
N ILE A 300 7.02 -10.35 23.56
CA ILE A 300 5.62 -10.52 23.97
C ILE A 300 5.55 -11.13 25.37
N LEU A 301 6.28 -12.21 25.63
CA LEU A 301 6.29 -12.88 26.93
C LEU A 301 6.78 -11.96 28.05
N ARG A 302 7.89 -11.26 27.81
CA ARG A 302 8.52 -10.38 28.81
C ARG A 302 7.64 -9.18 29.15
N HIS A 303 6.97 -8.60 28.16
CA HIS A 303 6.20 -7.37 28.32
C HIS A 303 4.68 -7.58 28.29
N TYR A 304 4.19 -8.82 28.36
CA TYR A 304 2.80 -9.17 28.10
C TYR A 304 1.79 -8.26 28.83
N HIS A 305 2.03 -7.97 30.11
CA HIS A 305 1.14 -7.12 30.92
C HIS A 305 1.34 -5.61 30.68
N GLU A 306 2.46 -5.19 30.12
CA GLU A 306 2.88 -3.80 29.97
C GLU A 306 3.10 -3.36 28.52
N LEU A 307 2.70 -4.17 27.53
CA LEU A 307 2.82 -3.89 26.10
C LEU A 307 2.41 -2.44 25.76
N ALA A 308 3.16 -1.82 24.83
CA ALA A 308 2.75 -0.60 24.14
C ALA A 308 1.42 -0.79 23.40
N ASP A 309 0.74 0.29 23.06
CA ASP A 309 -0.53 0.21 22.31
C ASP A 309 -0.31 -0.35 20.91
N TRP A 310 0.83 0.00 20.32
CA TRP A 310 1.29 -0.52 19.04
C TRP A 310 2.67 -1.14 19.19
N THR A 311 2.86 -2.31 18.60
CA THR A 311 4.17 -2.95 18.47
C THR A 311 4.47 -3.19 17.00
N ILE A 312 5.64 -2.73 16.56
CA ILE A 312 6.19 -2.94 15.23
C ILE A 312 7.35 -3.93 15.37
N PHE A 313 7.24 -5.08 14.73
CA PHE A 313 8.29 -6.09 14.72
C PHE A 313 9.10 -5.97 13.44
N LEU A 314 10.42 -5.87 13.55
CA LEU A 314 11.36 -5.69 12.44
C LEU A 314 12.55 -6.66 12.54
N GLN A 315 13.02 -7.08 11.37
CA GLN A 315 14.30 -7.79 11.22
C GLN A 315 15.43 -6.74 11.14
N ASP A 316 16.67 -7.17 11.33
CA ASP A 316 17.83 -6.27 11.31
C ASP A 316 18.19 -5.72 9.93
N ASP A 317 17.73 -6.38 8.87
CA ASP A 317 17.86 -5.95 7.49
C ASP A 317 16.54 -5.42 6.89
N ALA A 318 15.63 -4.92 7.73
CA ALA A 318 14.33 -4.37 7.35
C ALA A 318 14.33 -3.50 6.07
N PRO A 319 15.27 -2.55 5.85
CA PRO A 319 15.30 -1.72 4.65
C PRO A 319 15.45 -2.48 3.32
N ARG A 320 15.82 -3.76 3.35
CA ARG A 320 15.88 -4.62 2.16
C ARG A 320 14.52 -5.19 1.76
N HIS A 321 13.57 -5.20 2.68
CA HIS A 321 12.27 -5.88 2.52
C HIS A 321 11.07 -4.93 2.63
N LEU A 322 11.28 -3.73 3.20
CA LEU A 322 10.28 -2.67 3.27
C LEU A 322 10.84 -1.31 2.83
N HIS A 323 9.94 -0.42 2.41
CA HIS A 323 10.26 0.98 2.18
C HIS A 323 10.20 1.78 3.48
N LEU A 324 11.31 2.39 3.91
CA LEU A 324 11.34 3.21 5.14
C LEU A 324 10.35 4.39 5.09
N GLY A 325 10.06 4.92 3.90
CA GLY A 325 9.02 5.92 3.70
C GLY A 325 7.62 5.42 4.10
N TYR A 326 7.33 4.14 3.89
CA TYR A 326 6.08 3.50 4.30
C TYR A 326 6.01 3.32 5.82
N LEU A 327 7.11 2.88 6.46
CA LEU A 327 7.19 2.85 7.93
C LEU A 327 6.97 4.25 8.53
N ASN A 328 7.58 5.28 7.95
CA ASN A 328 7.41 6.67 8.39
C ASN A 328 5.97 7.15 8.24
N LEU A 329 5.29 6.77 7.15
CA LEU A 329 3.88 7.04 6.94
C LEU A 329 3.03 6.41 8.05
N VAL A 330 3.27 5.13 8.36
CA VAL A 330 2.57 4.40 9.43
C VAL A 330 2.78 5.07 10.78
N LEU A 331 4.01 5.42 11.15
CA LEU A 331 4.31 6.12 12.41
C LEU A 331 3.59 7.47 12.50
N LYS A 332 3.55 8.25 11.41
CA LYS A 332 2.79 9.50 11.36
C LYS A 332 1.30 9.26 11.58
N MET A 333 0.72 8.23 10.98
CA MET A 333 -0.69 7.88 11.20
C MET A 333 -1.00 7.36 12.61
N ILE A 334 -0.03 6.73 13.28
CA ILE A 334 -0.16 6.40 14.71
C ILE A 334 -0.16 7.68 15.53
N SER A 335 0.77 8.60 15.26
CA SER A 335 0.88 9.88 15.98
C SER A 335 -0.37 10.74 15.79
N SER A 336 -0.95 10.77 14.58
CA SER A 336 -2.19 11.51 14.27
C SER A 336 -3.45 10.85 14.82
N GLY A 337 -3.37 9.59 15.25
CA GLY A 337 -4.52 8.83 15.75
C GLY A 337 -5.40 8.22 14.66
N THR A 338 -5.03 8.37 13.39
CA THR A 338 -5.80 7.82 12.28
C THR A 338 -5.89 6.29 12.36
N LEU A 339 -4.81 5.60 12.78
CA LEU A 339 -4.86 4.14 12.97
C LEU A 339 -5.64 3.71 14.22
N SER A 340 -5.86 4.58 15.20
CA SER A 340 -6.63 4.24 16.39
C SER A 340 -8.08 3.90 16.07
N ALA A 341 -8.65 4.46 15.00
CA ALA A 341 -10.00 4.10 14.54
C ALA A 341 -10.09 2.66 14.00
N LEU A 342 -8.94 2.07 13.62
CA LEU A 342 -8.84 0.68 13.15
C LEU A 342 -8.46 -0.29 14.27
N ALA A 343 -7.97 0.22 15.41
CA ALA A 343 -7.84 -0.58 16.61
C ALA A 343 -9.24 -1.00 17.09
N PRO A 344 -9.48 -2.26 17.49
CA PRO A 344 -8.52 -3.34 17.76
C PRO A 344 -8.21 -4.27 16.57
N ARG A 345 -8.75 -4.00 15.38
CA ARG A 345 -8.73 -4.95 14.26
C ARG A 345 -7.46 -4.86 13.41
N LEU A 346 -6.64 -3.83 13.55
CA LEU A 346 -5.49 -3.66 12.68
C LEU A 346 -4.36 -4.66 12.97
N PHE A 347 -4.01 -5.42 11.94
CA PHE A 347 -2.72 -6.06 11.75
C PHE A 347 -2.24 -5.62 10.36
N LEU A 348 -1.01 -5.13 10.25
CA LEU A 348 -0.51 -4.53 9.02
C LEU A 348 0.87 -5.05 8.69
N HIS A 349 1.00 -5.77 7.58
CA HIS A 349 2.31 -6.09 7.01
C HIS A 349 2.99 -4.83 6.48
N LEU A 350 4.28 -4.71 6.73
CA LEU A 350 5.10 -3.59 6.29
C LEU A 350 5.89 -3.87 5.01
N ASN A 351 6.02 -5.15 4.63
CA ASN A 351 6.82 -5.57 3.46
C ASN A 351 6.09 -5.41 2.14
N ASN A 352 6.85 -5.38 1.06
CA ASN A 352 6.30 -5.24 -0.30
C ASN A 352 5.87 -6.59 -0.84
N ASP A 353 6.77 -7.56 -0.76
CA ASP A 353 6.62 -8.85 -1.42
C ASP A 353 5.50 -9.68 -0.80
N ARG A 354 4.63 -10.20 -1.67
CA ARG A 354 3.52 -11.06 -1.28
C ARG A 354 3.74 -12.49 -1.77
N HIS A 355 3.62 -13.45 -0.86
CA HIS A 355 3.51 -14.85 -1.22
C HIS A 355 2.09 -15.14 -1.70
N LEU A 356 1.96 -15.61 -2.95
CA LEU A 356 0.66 -15.85 -3.57
C LEU A 356 -0.15 -16.90 -2.81
N MET A 357 0.44 -18.06 -2.55
CA MET A 357 -0.12 -19.14 -1.75
C MET A 357 1.02 -20.01 -1.21
N TYR A 358 0.95 -20.38 0.06
CA TYR A 358 1.91 -21.26 0.70
C TYR A 358 1.19 -22.30 1.57
N TRP A 359 1.60 -23.56 1.45
CA TRP A 359 1.12 -24.65 2.29
C TRP A 359 2.16 -25.74 2.41
N THR A 360 2.33 -26.27 3.61
CA THR A 360 3.13 -27.47 3.86
C THR A 360 2.47 -28.29 4.97
N PRO A 361 2.71 -29.62 5.03
CA PRO A 361 2.26 -30.44 6.16
C PRO A 361 2.81 -29.94 7.51
N CYS A 362 4.01 -29.36 7.50
CA CYS A 362 4.61 -28.77 8.70
C CYS A 362 3.83 -27.56 9.20
N LEU A 363 3.40 -26.68 8.29
CA LEU A 363 2.57 -25.52 8.60
C LEU A 363 1.23 -25.95 9.21
N ALA A 364 0.58 -26.97 8.62
CA ALA A 364 -0.66 -27.54 9.14
C ALA A 364 -0.49 -28.08 10.57
N GLN A 365 0.61 -28.81 10.83
CA GLN A 365 0.90 -29.33 12.15
C GLN A 365 1.17 -28.22 13.19
N ILE A 366 1.88 -27.15 12.82
CA ILE A 366 2.09 -25.99 13.71
C ILE A 366 0.74 -25.32 14.03
N THR A 367 -0.12 -25.13 13.03
CA THR A 367 -1.44 -24.51 13.25
C THR A 367 -2.32 -25.35 14.17
N GLU A 368 -2.29 -26.68 14.03
CA GLU A 368 -3.00 -27.60 14.91
C GLU A 368 -2.47 -27.52 16.36
N LEU A 369 -1.15 -27.59 16.53
CA LEU A 369 -0.50 -27.56 17.85
C LEU A 369 -0.77 -26.24 18.61
N LEU A 370 -0.88 -25.13 17.88
CA LEU A 370 -1.21 -23.82 18.45
C LEU A 370 -2.72 -23.57 18.60
N GLY A 371 -3.57 -24.48 18.13
CA GLY A 371 -5.03 -24.25 18.09
C GLY A 371 -5.43 -23.06 17.20
N LEU A 372 -4.68 -22.82 16.13
CA LEU A 372 -4.99 -21.82 15.11
C LEU A 372 -5.99 -22.39 14.09
N PRO A 373 -6.74 -21.54 13.37
CA PRO A 373 -7.61 -21.99 12.28
C PRO A 373 -6.84 -22.83 11.27
N SER A 374 -7.31 -24.06 11.03
CA SER A 374 -6.73 -24.93 10.01
C SER A 374 -7.14 -24.42 8.62
N SER A 375 -6.14 -24.16 7.78
CA SER A 375 -6.34 -23.78 6.39
C SER A 375 -5.39 -24.57 5.50
N GLN A 376 -5.85 -24.90 4.30
CA GLN A 376 -5.00 -25.45 3.26
C GLN A 376 -4.26 -24.38 2.47
N LEU A 377 -4.60 -23.10 2.67
CA LEU A 377 -4.05 -21.99 1.92
C LEU A 377 -3.69 -20.85 2.86
N PHE A 378 -2.44 -20.42 2.80
CA PHE A 378 -1.96 -19.20 3.44
C PHE A 378 -1.49 -18.25 2.34
N ALA A 379 -1.96 -17.01 2.37
CA ALA A 379 -1.49 -15.96 1.47
C ALA A 379 -1.21 -14.72 2.30
N SER A 380 0.05 -14.30 2.29
CA SER A 380 0.57 -13.29 3.21
C SER A 380 1.79 -12.60 2.60
N TYR A 381 2.33 -11.59 3.28
CA TYR A 381 3.53 -10.89 2.86
C TYR A 381 4.78 -11.58 3.40
N CYS A 382 5.87 -11.60 2.63
CA CYS A 382 7.15 -12.14 3.06
C CYS A 382 7.66 -11.42 4.30
N CYS A 383 8.54 -12.10 5.03
CA CYS A 383 9.62 -11.50 5.80
C CYS A 383 9.12 -10.78 7.06
N SER A 384 8.55 -11.53 8.02
CA SER A 384 8.04 -11.13 9.36
C SER A 384 8.26 -9.67 9.84
N GLN A 385 7.68 -8.68 9.14
CA GLN A 385 7.73 -7.27 9.51
C GLN A 385 6.33 -6.70 9.44
N PHE A 386 5.82 -6.32 10.61
CA PHE A 386 4.43 -5.99 10.75
C PHE A 386 4.18 -5.09 11.96
N LEU A 387 3.12 -4.32 11.87
CA LEU A 387 2.51 -3.57 12.96
C LEU A 387 1.33 -4.39 13.50
N VAL A 388 1.25 -4.49 14.83
CA VAL A 388 0.12 -5.11 15.53
C VAL A 388 -0.31 -4.27 16.73
N HIS A 389 -1.62 -4.16 16.93
CA HIS A 389 -2.18 -3.48 18.10
C HIS A 389 -2.16 -4.40 19.34
N LYS A 390 -1.94 -3.84 20.54
CA LYS A 390 -1.90 -4.57 21.82
C LYS A 390 -3.06 -5.53 22.02
N SER A 391 -4.28 -5.09 21.68
CA SER A 391 -5.49 -5.91 21.85
C SER A 391 -5.44 -7.22 21.05
N ARG A 392 -4.73 -7.26 19.92
CA ARG A 392 -4.55 -8.45 19.10
C ARG A 392 -3.55 -9.42 19.73
N ILE A 393 -2.51 -8.88 20.36
CA ILE A 393 -1.56 -9.68 21.15
C ILE A 393 -2.29 -10.28 22.36
N LEU A 394 -3.01 -9.44 23.12
CA LEU A 394 -3.75 -9.88 24.31
C LEU A 394 -5.01 -10.73 24.03
N ALA A 395 -5.41 -10.87 22.76
CA ALA A 395 -6.47 -11.80 22.38
C ALA A 395 -6.05 -13.27 22.52
N ARG A 396 -4.74 -13.54 22.65
CA ARG A 396 -4.17 -14.83 22.99
C ARG A 396 -3.64 -14.77 24.41
N SER A 397 -3.73 -15.88 25.15
CA SER A 397 -3.25 -15.92 26.54
C SER A 397 -1.72 -15.96 26.61
N LEU A 398 -1.16 -15.72 27.80
CA LEU A 398 0.28 -15.83 28.01
C LEU A 398 0.77 -17.26 27.73
N GLU A 399 -0.03 -18.26 28.11
CA GLU A 399 0.26 -19.69 27.90
C GLU A 399 0.32 -20.04 26.41
N PHE A 400 -0.49 -19.39 25.57
CA PHE A 400 -0.39 -19.55 24.12
C PHE A 400 1.00 -19.12 23.61
N TYR A 401 1.52 -17.99 24.07
CA TYR A 401 2.84 -17.51 23.67
C TYR A 401 3.97 -18.36 24.25
N GLN A 402 3.79 -18.94 25.44
CA GLN A 402 4.74 -19.91 26.00
C GLN A 402 4.79 -21.19 25.15
N ALA A 403 3.63 -21.69 24.70
CA ALA A 403 3.56 -22.82 23.78
C ALA A 403 4.19 -22.49 22.41
N ALA A 404 3.96 -21.28 21.90
CA ALA A 404 4.60 -20.79 20.67
C ALA A 404 6.12 -20.75 20.81
N GLN A 405 6.63 -20.23 21.93
CA GLN A 405 8.06 -20.24 22.26
C GLN A 405 8.59 -21.67 22.32
N GLU A 406 7.90 -22.59 22.99
CA GLU A 406 8.31 -23.99 23.09
C GLU A 406 8.35 -24.69 21.72
N LEU A 407 7.42 -24.38 20.82
CA LEU A 407 7.43 -24.91 19.45
C LEU A 407 8.58 -24.35 18.62
N LEU A 408 8.93 -23.07 18.82
CA LEU A 408 10.11 -22.50 18.19
C LEU A 408 11.36 -23.23 18.72
N THR A 409 11.52 -23.37 20.04
CA THR A 409 12.70 -23.98 20.70
C THR A 409 12.91 -25.45 20.38
N LYS A 410 11.83 -26.22 20.28
CA LYS A 410 11.91 -27.64 19.90
C LYS A 410 12.41 -27.81 18.47
N ARG A 411 13.45 -28.64 18.28
CA ARG A 411 13.86 -29.06 16.94
C ARG A 411 12.68 -29.75 16.25
N LEU A 412 12.32 -29.29 15.05
CA LEU A 412 11.27 -29.87 14.20
C LEU A 412 11.43 -31.36 13.89
N GLY A 413 12.59 -31.96 14.23
CA GLY A 413 12.75 -33.42 14.20
C GLY A 413 11.72 -34.17 15.05
N ALA A 414 11.07 -33.51 16.02
CA ALA A 414 9.94 -34.06 16.76
C ALA A 414 8.59 -33.96 16.02
N LEU A 415 8.47 -33.07 15.02
CA LEU A 415 7.27 -32.91 14.22
C LEU A 415 7.35 -33.84 13.01
N ALA A 416 6.73 -35.02 13.14
CA ALA A 416 6.75 -36.06 12.12
C ALA A 416 6.33 -35.57 10.71
N GLY A 417 5.44 -34.57 10.64
CA GLY A 417 5.00 -33.95 9.38
C GLY A 417 6.03 -33.04 8.70
N CYS A 418 7.04 -32.56 9.43
CA CYS A 418 8.03 -31.60 8.94
C CYS A 418 9.27 -32.25 8.29
N LEU A 419 9.46 -33.55 8.48
CA LEU A 419 10.65 -34.28 8.02
C LEU A 419 10.61 -34.69 6.54
N ARG A 420 9.46 -34.58 5.87
CA ARG A 420 9.22 -35.14 4.54
C ARG A 420 8.65 -34.12 3.57
N ILE A 421 9.34 -33.02 3.33
CA ILE A 421 9.04 -32.22 2.14
C ILE A 421 9.72 -32.93 0.98
N PRO A 422 8.96 -33.51 0.02
CA PRO A 422 9.55 -34.12 -1.15
C PRO A 422 10.37 -33.04 -1.84
N GLN A 423 11.68 -33.24 -1.95
CA GLN A 423 12.47 -32.37 -2.82
C GLN A 423 11.83 -32.46 -4.21
N LEU A 424 11.36 -31.33 -4.74
CA LEU A 424 10.90 -31.23 -6.12
C LEU A 424 12.13 -31.35 -7.03
N GLY A 425 12.56 -32.58 -7.26
CA GLY A 425 13.73 -32.92 -8.05
C GLY A 425 14.38 -34.23 -7.60
N PRO A 426 15.17 -34.88 -8.47
CA PRO A 426 15.97 -36.04 -8.06
C PRO A 426 16.87 -35.63 -6.88
N PRO A 427 16.95 -36.45 -5.82
CA PRO A 427 17.77 -36.14 -4.66
C PRO A 427 19.21 -35.90 -5.14
N LYS A 428 19.70 -34.66 -5.01
CA LYS A 428 21.10 -34.40 -5.27
C LYS A 428 21.89 -35.20 -4.21
N PRO A 429 22.85 -36.04 -4.61
CA PRO A 429 23.69 -36.74 -3.64
C PRO A 429 24.32 -35.68 -2.73
N PRO A 430 24.28 -35.88 -1.40
CA PRO A 430 24.82 -34.91 -0.45
C PRO A 430 26.29 -34.66 -0.79
N GLN A 431 26.65 -33.44 -1.17
CA GLN A 431 28.06 -33.11 -1.33
C GLN A 431 28.72 -33.14 0.05
N PRO A 432 29.95 -33.66 0.19
CA PRO A 432 30.68 -33.61 1.44
C PRO A 432 30.76 -32.16 1.96
N GLY A 433 30.26 -31.90 3.17
CA GLY A 433 30.19 -30.55 3.75
C GLY A 433 28.90 -29.77 3.45
N GLN A 434 28.03 -30.23 2.54
CA GLN A 434 26.68 -29.70 2.41
C GLN A 434 25.81 -30.23 3.55
N ARG A 435 25.28 -29.32 4.37
CA ARG A 435 24.24 -29.66 5.35
C ARG A 435 23.10 -30.36 4.61
N SER A 436 22.80 -31.58 5.04
CA SER A 436 21.75 -32.46 4.50
C SER A 436 20.42 -31.71 4.35
N ALA A 437 19.74 -31.92 3.21
CA ALA A 437 18.33 -31.62 2.90
C ALA A 437 17.72 -30.38 3.59
N PHE A 438 17.34 -29.36 2.80
CA PHE A 438 16.55 -28.18 3.18
C PHE A 438 15.59 -28.44 4.36
N GLN A 439 16.07 -28.25 5.59
CA GLN A 439 15.24 -28.36 6.78
C GLN A 439 14.59 -27.00 6.94
N ILE A 440 13.29 -26.92 6.64
CA ILE A 440 12.51 -25.73 6.96
C ILE A 440 12.63 -25.51 8.46
N ARG A 441 12.99 -24.29 8.88
CA ARG A 441 13.06 -23.91 10.29
C ARG A 441 11.66 -23.47 10.75
N PRO A 442 11.28 -23.67 12.04
CA PRO A 442 9.99 -23.19 12.54
C PRO A 442 9.75 -21.72 12.22
N CYS A 443 10.77 -20.89 12.42
CA CYS A 443 10.62 -19.46 12.21
C CYS A 443 10.24 -19.08 10.77
N HIS A 444 10.78 -19.78 9.75
CA HIS A 444 10.35 -19.56 8.36
C HIS A 444 8.85 -19.82 8.17
N LEU A 445 8.24 -20.75 8.92
CA LEU A 445 6.80 -21.01 8.84
C LEU A 445 6.00 -19.93 9.57
N TYR A 446 6.54 -19.37 10.66
CA TYR A 446 5.92 -18.26 11.38
C TYR A 446 5.80 -16.99 10.52
N GLU A 447 6.69 -16.79 9.55
CA GLU A 447 6.57 -15.69 8.56
C GLU A 447 5.19 -15.67 7.87
N PHE A 448 4.60 -16.86 7.65
CA PHE A 448 3.28 -17.02 7.05
C PHE A 448 2.13 -17.08 8.06
N LEU A 449 2.43 -17.13 9.36
CA LEU A 449 1.45 -17.33 10.42
C LEU A 449 1.24 -16.11 11.30
N TRP A 450 2.12 -15.11 11.29
CA TRP A 450 1.99 -13.98 12.22
C TRP A 450 0.61 -13.34 12.20
N HIS A 451 0.05 -13.08 11.02
CA HIS A 451 -1.30 -12.52 10.92
C HIS A 451 -2.36 -13.45 11.52
N VAL A 452 -2.24 -14.77 11.36
CA VAL A 452 -3.14 -15.80 11.92
C VAL A 452 -2.99 -15.93 13.43
N VAL A 453 -1.74 -15.87 13.93
CA VAL A 453 -1.43 -15.82 15.37
C VAL A 453 -2.20 -14.68 16.03
N PHE A 454 -2.24 -13.52 15.36
CA PHE A 454 -3.00 -12.33 15.80
C PHE A 454 -4.47 -12.30 15.33
N GLY A 455 -5.01 -13.43 14.85
CA GLY A 455 -6.44 -13.61 14.59
C GLY A 455 -6.95 -12.95 13.30
N CYS A 456 -6.10 -12.76 12.29
CA CYS A 456 -6.52 -12.46 10.93
C CYS A 456 -6.76 -13.74 10.11
N ASP A 457 -7.43 -13.58 8.97
CA ASP A 457 -7.73 -14.69 8.07
C ASP A 457 -6.47 -15.28 7.44
N PRO A 458 -6.36 -16.61 7.25
CA PRO A 458 -5.19 -17.25 6.64
C PRO A 458 -4.80 -16.69 5.27
N VAL A 459 -5.76 -16.16 4.52
CA VAL A 459 -5.57 -15.54 3.21
C VAL A 459 -5.87 -14.05 3.34
N LEU A 460 -4.82 -13.23 3.38
CA LEU A 460 -4.97 -11.78 3.38
C LEU A 460 -5.21 -11.25 1.95
N PRO A 461 -6.01 -10.19 1.77
CA PRO A 461 -6.09 -9.49 0.49
C PRO A 461 -4.73 -8.89 0.09
N ARG A 462 -4.62 -8.43 -1.16
CA ARG A 462 -3.53 -7.52 -1.52
C ARG A 462 -3.75 -6.18 -0.82
N ARG A 463 -2.69 -5.42 -0.54
CA ARG A 463 -2.72 -4.22 0.32
C ARG A 463 -3.56 -3.15 -0.35
N GLU A 464 -3.38 -2.98 -1.64
CA GLU A 464 -4.14 -2.08 -2.51
C GLU A 464 -5.64 -2.43 -2.56
N ASP A 465 -5.96 -3.72 -2.41
CA ASP A 465 -7.33 -4.27 -2.42
C ASP A 465 -7.94 -4.36 -1.01
N ASP A 466 -7.17 -4.10 0.06
CA ASP A 466 -7.64 -4.24 1.44
C ASP A 466 -8.49 -3.04 1.87
N GLU A 467 -9.81 -3.17 1.71
CA GLU A 467 -10.78 -2.15 2.13
C GLU A 467 -10.76 -1.83 3.62
N SER A 468 -10.17 -2.69 4.46
CA SER A 468 -10.05 -2.42 5.90
C SER A 468 -8.95 -1.39 6.21
N LEU A 469 -8.06 -1.13 5.24
CA LEU A 469 -6.99 -0.16 5.37
C LEU A 469 -7.44 1.25 4.92
N PRO A 470 -6.91 2.32 5.53
CA PRO A 470 -7.11 3.67 5.05
C PRO A 470 -6.47 3.84 3.67
N SER A 471 -7.00 4.79 2.90
CA SER A 471 -6.62 5.05 1.51
C SER A 471 -5.11 5.21 1.34
N ASN A 472 -4.42 5.89 2.26
CA ASN A 472 -2.98 6.11 2.20
C ASN A 472 -2.13 4.87 2.51
N LEU A 473 -2.72 3.77 3.00
CA LEU A 473 -2.05 2.48 3.16
C LEU A 473 -2.42 1.49 2.04
N ARG A 474 -3.30 1.85 1.12
CA ARG A 474 -3.78 0.99 0.02
C ARG A 474 -3.07 1.29 -1.29
N PHE A 475 -1.81 0.89 -1.39
CA PHE A 475 -1.04 1.06 -2.63
C PHE A 475 -0.02 -0.06 -2.83
N THR A 476 0.36 -0.26 -4.08
CA THR A 476 1.37 -1.23 -4.49
C THR A 476 2.75 -0.62 -4.27
N LEU A 477 3.66 -1.39 -3.66
CA LEU A 477 5.04 -0.96 -3.39
C LEU A 477 6.05 -1.58 -4.38
N ASP A 478 5.54 -2.25 -5.41
CA ASP A 478 6.32 -2.95 -6.42
C ASP A 478 6.99 -1.93 -7.38
N ASP A 479 8.16 -2.30 -7.89
CA ASP A 479 8.94 -1.50 -8.86
C ASP A 479 8.23 -1.29 -10.22
N ASP A 480 7.11 -1.98 -10.46
CA ASP A 480 6.31 -1.89 -11.68
C ASP A 480 5.39 -0.66 -11.74
N THR A 481 5.50 0.25 -10.76
CA THR A 481 4.78 1.53 -10.79
C THR A 481 5.30 2.40 -11.96
N LEU A 482 4.44 2.60 -12.97
CA LEU A 482 4.78 3.32 -14.21
C LEU A 482 4.94 4.84 -14.01
N LEU A 483 4.49 5.35 -12.86
CA LEU A 483 4.72 6.72 -12.43
C LEU A 483 5.82 6.67 -11.37
N PRO A 484 6.79 7.60 -11.38
CA PRO A 484 7.76 7.67 -10.30
C PRO A 484 6.93 7.77 -9.03
N LEU A 485 7.13 6.80 -8.12
CA LEU A 485 6.56 6.88 -6.78
C LEU A 485 6.85 8.31 -6.33
N PRO A 486 5.82 9.11 -6.00
CA PRO A 486 6.05 10.39 -5.36
C PRO A 486 7.08 10.10 -4.30
N ASP A 487 8.29 10.64 -4.43
CA ASP A 487 9.33 10.46 -3.43
C ASP A 487 8.59 10.58 -2.10
N PHE A 488 8.74 9.67 -1.14
CA PHE A 488 7.92 9.74 0.07
C PHE A 488 8.02 11.14 0.70
N SER A 489 9.06 11.91 0.34
CA SER A 489 9.11 13.37 0.42
C SER A 489 7.95 14.18 -0.20
N MET A 490 7.35 13.92 -1.36
CA MET A 490 6.12 14.63 -1.78
C MET A 490 4.92 14.37 -0.86
N MET A 491 4.84 13.19 -0.21
CA MET A 491 3.85 12.95 0.85
C MET A 491 4.25 13.56 2.20
N LEU A 492 5.54 13.71 2.49
CA LEU A 492 6.06 14.04 3.84
C LEU A 492 6.74 15.42 3.96
N TYR A 493 7.29 15.95 2.87
CA TYR A 493 8.03 17.19 2.64
C TYR A 493 7.30 18.08 1.62
N ALA A 494 6.52 19.00 2.16
CA ALA A 494 6.07 20.17 1.45
C ALA A 494 7.21 21.20 1.41
N HIS A 495 8.06 21.16 0.40
CA HIS A 495 8.59 22.42 -0.11
C HIS A 495 7.75 22.80 -1.30
N ALA A 496 6.74 23.63 -1.05
CA ALA A 496 6.17 24.46 -2.10
C ALA A 496 7.33 25.24 -2.74
N PRO A 497 7.60 25.10 -4.05
CA PRO A 497 8.24 26.20 -4.74
C PRO A 497 7.27 27.37 -4.64
N ARG A 498 7.78 28.49 -4.13
CA ARG A 498 7.04 29.76 -4.05
C ARG A 498 6.53 30.20 -5.41
#